data_AF-A0A6J0AT46-F1
#
_entry.id   AF-A0A6J0AT46-F1
#
_cell.length_a   1.000
_cell.length_b   1.000
_cell.length_c   1.000
_cell.angle_alpha   90.00
_cell.angle_beta   90.00
_cell.angle_gamma   90.00
#
_symmetry.space_group_name_H-M   'P 1'
#
loop_
_entity.id
_entity.type
_entity.pdbx_description
1 polymer ?
#
loop_
_entity_poly.entity_id
_entity_poly.type
_entity_poly.pdbx_seq_one_letter_code
_entity_poly.pdbx_strand_id
1 'polypeptide(L)'
;MADPQEESKPLLSRVRGGSGRDRPEGVPACRSVQVGPGSTARRDLCLDQAVVFIEDAIQYRSINHRMDASSLWLYRWYYSSLCQWILSFTIFLILFLAFIETPSSLTSTADVRYRPAPWEPPCGLTEGLEALCLLVFAADVSVKSYLVGWAQFRKNPWLLAYLMVLVVSLMDWIVSLSLVCHEPLRVRRPLRPFFLMQNSSMMKKTLKCIRRSLPEMASVGLLLAIHLCLFTMFGMLLFTSEKDAGQDKERLTYFRNLPEALTSLLVLLTTANNPDVMIPAYSKNRAYAIFFIAFTLIGSLFLMNLLTAIIYNQFRGYLMKSLQTSLLRRRLGTRAAYKVLSSVTAAGEAHPEGVGVKPQDFLHVLQKVQLDSDHKQAIMEKVRSHGGDLLSADEFQKLFDEFDKRVIKEPPLRPEYRSPFLRSAQFVFSHRYFDYLGNFMALGNLVTICVFLVLDADVPPEDRDDFVLGILNFVFILYYLLELLLKVLALGLRGYLAHPSNVFDGLLTVVLLVLEISTLAVYRFPHPGWKPEMLGLLSLWDMTRLVNMLLVFRFLRIIPSMKLMAVVASTIMDLIKNMRAFGGILVVVYYVFAIVGISLFRGVVVAPGNSRPGCPLARGVQRQA
;
A
#
# COMPACT_ATOMS: atom_id res chain seq x y z
N MET A 1 -13.69 -0.34 28.96
CA MET A 1 -13.04 -1.67 29.13
C MET A 1 -14.11 -2.73 28.95
N ALA A 2 -13.99 -3.55 27.90
CA ALA A 2 -14.89 -4.69 27.66
C ALA A 2 -14.03 -5.95 27.57
N ASP A 3 -14.46 -6.95 28.33
CA ASP A 3 -13.79 -8.18 28.69
C ASP A 3 -13.33 -9.00 27.46
N PRO A 4 -12.10 -9.55 27.40
CA PRO A 4 -11.66 -10.44 26.32
C PRO A 4 -12.36 -11.80 26.31
N GLN A 5 -13.26 -12.07 27.28
CA GLN A 5 -13.86 -13.38 27.49
C GLN A 5 -15.02 -13.76 26.55
N GLU A 6 -15.62 -12.83 25.78
CA GLU A 6 -16.77 -13.22 24.94
C GLU A 6 -16.39 -13.92 23.63
N GLU A 7 -15.20 -13.66 23.05
CA GLU A 7 -14.73 -14.41 21.86
C GLU A 7 -14.16 -15.81 22.23
N SER A 8 -13.95 -16.11 23.52
CA SER A 8 -13.47 -17.41 24.01
C SER A 8 -14.56 -18.31 24.61
N LYS A 9 -15.77 -17.80 24.82
CA LYS A 9 -16.85 -18.52 25.54
C LYS A 9 -17.60 -19.63 24.79
N PRO A 10 -17.62 -19.76 23.44
CA PRO A 10 -18.19 -20.97 22.85
C PRO A 10 -17.21 -22.16 22.80
N LEU A 11 -15.93 -21.97 23.19
CA LEU A 11 -14.90 -23.01 23.06
C LEU A 11 -14.50 -23.69 24.38
N LEU A 12 -14.79 -23.07 25.54
CA LEU A 12 -14.39 -23.58 26.85
C LEU A 12 -15.52 -24.22 27.69
N SER A 13 -16.79 -24.02 27.34
CA SER A 13 -17.92 -24.61 28.09
C SER A 13 -18.17 -26.10 27.79
N ARG A 14 -17.48 -26.69 26.81
CA ARG A 14 -17.69 -28.10 26.42
C ARG A 14 -16.81 -29.12 27.15
N VAL A 15 -15.99 -28.68 28.11
CA VAL A 15 -14.98 -29.53 28.79
C VAL A 15 -15.33 -29.84 30.25
N ARG A 16 -16.41 -29.28 30.82
CA ARG A 16 -16.83 -29.63 32.20
C ARG A 16 -18.34 -29.86 32.32
N GLY A 17 -18.71 -31.12 32.48
CA GLY A 17 -19.93 -31.59 33.15
C GLY A 17 -21.15 -31.82 32.27
N GLY A 18 -21.68 -33.04 32.27
CA GLY A 18 -23.04 -33.35 31.81
C GLY A 18 -23.17 -34.63 31.00
N SER A 19 -23.53 -35.72 31.67
CA SER A 19 -24.06 -36.97 31.09
C SER A 19 -25.35 -36.72 30.30
N GLY A 20 -25.55 -37.41 29.17
CA GLY A 20 -26.85 -37.51 28.49
C GLY A 20 -26.85 -37.16 27.01
N ARG A 21 -27.13 -38.19 26.19
CA ARG A 21 -27.59 -38.21 24.79
C ARG A 21 -27.76 -36.86 24.07
N ASP A 22 -26.81 -36.55 23.18
CA ASP A 22 -27.03 -36.13 21.78
C ASP A 22 -25.70 -35.65 21.18
N ARG A 23 -25.15 -36.44 20.23
CA ARG A 23 -23.89 -36.14 19.54
C ARG A 23 -24.17 -35.31 18.28
N PRO A 24 -23.60 -34.11 18.12
CA PRO A 24 -23.37 -33.55 16.80
C PRO A 24 -22.06 -34.12 16.23
N GLU A 25 -22.06 -34.37 14.93
CA GLU A 25 -20.94 -34.92 14.16
C GLU A 25 -19.63 -34.20 14.45
N GLY A 26 -18.67 -34.95 15.01
CA GLY A 26 -17.32 -34.49 15.31
C GLY A 26 -16.44 -34.50 14.07
N VAL A 27 -15.40 -33.66 14.09
CA VAL A 27 -14.19 -33.73 13.26
C VAL A 27 -13.86 -35.21 13.00
N PRO A 28 -13.65 -35.64 11.74
CA PRO A 28 -13.33 -37.03 11.46
C PRO A 28 -11.93 -37.32 12.01
N ALA A 29 -11.88 -37.78 13.26
CA ALA A 29 -10.69 -38.33 13.87
C ALA A 29 -10.37 -39.63 13.14
N CYS A 30 -9.14 -39.75 12.64
CA CYS A 30 -8.63 -40.99 12.09
C CYS A 30 -8.63 -42.08 13.18
N ARG A 31 -9.70 -42.87 13.24
CA ARG A 31 -9.78 -44.07 14.09
C ARG A 31 -9.81 -45.36 13.28
N SER A 32 -9.04 -46.30 13.84
CA SER A 32 -8.95 -47.77 13.72
C SER A 32 -8.66 -48.43 12.37
N VAL A 33 -7.81 -49.46 12.49
CA VAL A 33 -7.02 -50.19 11.48
C VAL A 33 -7.82 -51.29 10.79
N GLN A 34 -7.61 -51.44 9.48
CA GLN A 34 -7.36 -52.72 8.80
C GLN A 34 -6.46 -52.46 7.58
N VAL A 35 -5.42 -53.28 7.43
CA VAL A 35 -4.42 -53.18 6.36
C VAL A 35 -5.08 -53.62 5.05
N GLY A 36 -5.31 -52.66 4.17
CA GLY A 36 -5.80 -52.84 2.81
C GLY A 36 -5.41 -51.61 1.98
N PRO A 37 -5.70 -51.57 0.66
CA PRO A 37 -5.34 -50.45 -0.22
C PRO A 37 -5.91 -49.08 0.21
N GLY A 38 -6.86 -49.05 1.15
CA GLY A 38 -7.35 -47.81 1.79
C GLY A 38 -6.44 -47.22 2.88
N SER A 39 -5.47 -47.97 3.43
CA SER A 39 -4.58 -47.49 4.49
C SER A 39 -3.51 -46.53 3.97
N THR A 40 -2.99 -46.79 2.77
CA THR A 40 -2.03 -45.92 2.06
C THR A 40 -2.70 -44.61 1.65
N ALA A 41 -3.88 -44.68 1.04
CA ALA A 41 -4.67 -43.50 0.66
C ALA A 41 -5.03 -42.62 1.88
N ARG A 42 -5.34 -43.24 3.04
CA ARG A 42 -5.61 -42.51 4.29
C ARG A 42 -4.35 -41.87 4.87
N ARG A 43 -3.19 -42.53 4.76
CA ARG A 43 -1.89 -41.95 5.15
C ARG A 43 -1.56 -40.74 4.29
N ASP A 44 -1.72 -40.83 2.98
CA ASP A 44 -1.47 -39.72 2.06
C ASP A 44 -2.39 -38.53 2.31
N LEU A 45 -3.67 -38.78 2.59
CA LEU A 45 -4.62 -37.72 2.97
C LEU A 45 -4.21 -37.00 4.26
N CYS A 46 -3.79 -37.73 5.30
CA CYS A 46 -3.30 -37.12 6.54
C CYS A 46 -2.03 -36.29 6.32
N LEU A 47 -1.13 -36.74 5.44
CA LEU A 47 0.07 -35.98 5.07
C LEU A 47 -0.31 -34.69 4.36
N ASP A 48 -1.25 -34.73 3.41
CA ASP A 48 -1.73 -33.54 2.71
C ASP A 48 -2.49 -32.56 3.64
N GLN A 49 -3.23 -33.07 4.62
CA GLN A 49 -3.83 -32.24 5.69
C GLN A 49 -2.76 -31.53 6.53
N ALA A 50 -1.69 -32.24 6.92
CA ALA A 50 -0.59 -31.65 7.66
C ALA A 50 0.15 -30.57 6.85
N VAL A 51 0.33 -30.78 5.54
CA VAL A 51 0.89 -29.76 4.62
C VAL A 51 0.05 -28.48 4.67
N VAL A 52 -1.27 -28.58 4.50
CA VAL A 52 -2.16 -27.41 4.49
C VAL A 52 -2.17 -26.68 5.84
N PHE A 53 -2.16 -27.41 6.97
CA PHE A 53 -2.07 -26.77 8.29
C PHE A 53 -0.76 -26.01 8.52
N ILE A 54 0.34 -26.52 8.00
CA ILE A 54 1.63 -25.83 8.06
C ILE A 54 1.61 -24.59 7.17
N GLU A 55 1.14 -24.71 5.93
CA GLU A 55 0.98 -23.56 5.00
C GLU A 55 0.09 -22.46 5.61
N ASP A 56 -1.02 -22.86 6.25
CA ASP A 56 -1.93 -21.94 6.95
C ASP A 56 -1.29 -21.30 8.19
N ALA A 57 -0.48 -22.04 8.95
CA ALA A 57 0.24 -21.53 10.10
C ALA A 57 1.27 -20.47 9.70
N ILE A 58 1.99 -20.68 8.59
CA ILE A 58 2.97 -19.73 8.04
C ILE A 58 2.27 -18.46 7.54
N GLN A 59 1.13 -18.61 6.88
CA GLN A 59 0.37 -17.50 6.28
C GLN A 59 -0.68 -16.87 7.23
N TYR A 60 -0.69 -17.24 8.52
CA TYR A 60 -1.61 -16.74 9.55
C TYR A 60 -3.11 -16.91 9.25
N ARG A 61 -3.46 -17.97 8.52
CA ARG A 61 -4.84 -18.32 8.12
C ARG A 61 -5.54 -19.10 9.23
N SER A 62 -6.87 -19.19 9.15
CA SER A 62 -7.69 -19.94 10.12
C SER A 62 -8.11 -21.29 9.57
N ILE A 63 -8.09 -22.32 10.41
CA ILE A 63 -8.43 -23.71 10.08
C ILE A 63 -9.96 -23.91 10.11
N ASN A 64 -10.67 -23.31 9.16
CA ASN A 64 -12.13 -23.44 9.03
C ASN A 64 -12.51 -23.78 7.59
N HIS A 65 -11.90 -24.83 7.02
CA HIS A 65 -12.14 -25.30 5.65
C HIS A 65 -12.43 -26.82 5.64
N ARG A 66 -13.08 -27.31 4.58
CA ARG A 66 -13.32 -28.75 4.36
C ARG A 66 -12.01 -29.51 4.14
N MET A 67 -11.95 -30.76 4.62
CA MET A 67 -10.71 -31.57 4.67
C MET A 67 -10.67 -32.74 3.68
N ASP A 68 -11.55 -32.75 2.68
CA ASP A 68 -11.60 -33.80 1.66
C ASP A 68 -10.42 -33.69 0.67
N ALA A 69 -10.00 -34.78 0.05
CA ALA A 69 -8.85 -34.78 -0.87
C ALA A 69 -8.98 -33.76 -2.02
N SER A 70 -10.15 -33.70 -2.67
CA SER A 70 -10.44 -32.73 -3.74
C SER A 70 -10.53 -31.29 -3.21
N SER A 71 -11.09 -31.12 -2.01
CA SER A 71 -11.19 -29.82 -1.33
C SER A 71 -9.82 -29.25 -0.97
N LEU A 72 -8.88 -30.09 -0.52
CA LEU A 72 -7.50 -29.69 -0.21
C LEU A 72 -6.72 -29.31 -1.47
N TRP A 73 -6.88 -30.07 -2.56
CA TRP A 73 -6.29 -29.72 -3.85
C TRP A 73 -6.81 -28.35 -4.35
N LEU A 74 -8.13 -28.15 -4.31
CA LEU A 74 -8.76 -26.88 -4.70
C LEU A 74 -8.30 -25.73 -3.78
N TYR A 75 -8.17 -25.96 -2.48
CA TYR A 75 -7.68 -24.98 -1.51
C TYR A 75 -6.26 -24.53 -1.83
N ARG A 76 -5.34 -25.47 -2.10
CA ARG A 76 -3.94 -25.16 -2.47
C ARG A 76 -3.86 -24.44 -3.82
N TRP A 77 -4.67 -24.85 -4.80
CA TRP A 77 -4.74 -24.15 -6.09
C TRP A 77 -5.28 -22.72 -5.95
N TYR A 78 -6.36 -22.53 -5.19
CA TYR A 78 -6.96 -21.21 -4.93
C TYR A 78 -5.99 -20.26 -4.21
N TYR A 79 -5.21 -20.77 -3.26
CA TYR A 79 -4.21 -20.00 -2.53
C TYR A 79 -2.83 -19.93 -3.19
N SER A 80 -2.69 -20.46 -4.41
CA SER A 80 -1.47 -20.33 -5.20
C SER A 80 -1.18 -18.87 -5.55
N SER A 81 0.08 -18.55 -5.79
CA SER A 81 0.52 -17.20 -6.15
C SER A 81 -0.17 -16.69 -7.43
N LEU A 82 -0.36 -17.57 -8.42
CA LEU A 82 -1.01 -17.22 -9.68
C LEU A 82 -2.48 -16.85 -9.49
N CYS A 83 -3.27 -17.67 -8.78
CA CYS A 83 -4.69 -17.39 -8.56
C CYS A 83 -4.90 -16.10 -7.75
N GLN A 84 -4.11 -15.89 -6.70
CA GLN A 84 -4.16 -14.67 -5.88
C GLN A 84 -3.69 -13.42 -6.65
N TRP A 85 -2.72 -13.58 -7.57
CA TRP A 85 -2.28 -12.49 -8.45
C TRP A 85 -3.36 -12.10 -9.45
N ILE A 86 -4.02 -13.08 -10.09
CA ILE A 86 -5.17 -12.84 -10.98
C ILE A 86 -6.26 -12.07 -10.24
N LEU A 87 -6.66 -12.52 -9.05
CA LEU A 87 -7.67 -11.83 -8.25
C LEU A 87 -7.26 -10.38 -7.91
N SER A 88 -5.99 -10.17 -7.54
CA SER A 88 -5.46 -8.84 -7.23
C SER A 88 -5.43 -7.94 -8.46
N PHE A 89 -5.08 -8.49 -9.63
CA PHE A 89 -5.10 -7.78 -10.91
C PHE A 89 -6.53 -7.42 -11.33
N THR A 90 -7.51 -8.31 -11.13
CA THR A 90 -8.93 -8.01 -11.38
C THR A 90 -9.43 -6.86 -10.49
N ILE A 91 -9.04 -6.83 -9.22
CA ILE A 91 -9.36 -5.71 -8.31
C ILE A 91 -8.72 -4.40 -8.78
N PHE A 92 -7.47 -4.45 -9.24
CA PHE A 92 -6.82 -3.28 -9.82
C PHE A 92 -7.57 -2.80 -11.08
N LEU A 93 -7.93 -3.71 -11.98
CA LEU A 93 -8.61 -3.42 -13.23
C LEU A 93 -9.99 -2.76 -13.01
N ILE A 94 -10.82 -3.29 -12.12
CA ILE A 94 -12.16 -2.74 -11.85
C ILE A 94 -12.12 -1.34 -11.23
N LEU A 95 -11.10 -1.06 -10.41
CA LEU A 95 -10.88 0.28 -9.84
C LEU A 95 -10.31 1.23 -10.89
N PHE A 96 -9.39 0.76 -11.73
CA PHE A 96 -8.78 1.54 -12.82
C PHE A 96 -9.81 1.94 -13.90
N LEU A 97 -10.86 1.14 -14.10
CA LEU A 97 -11.91 1.41 -15.08
C LEU A 97 -12.58 2.79 -14.89
N ALA A 98 -12.57 3.33 -13.67
CA ALA A 98 -13.10 4.67 -13.37
C ALA A 98 -12.41 5.82 -14.13
N PHE A 99 -11.17 5.65 -14.58
CA PHE A 99 -10.46 6.67 -15.37
C PHE A 99 -10.92 6.71 -16.85
N ILE A 100 -11.41 5.57 -17.35
CA ILE A 100 -11.79 5.39 -18.75
C ILE A 100 -13.30 5.60 -18.96
N GLU A 101 -14.11 5.23 -17.96
CA GLU A 101 -15.56 5.40 -17.98
C GLU A 101 -16.02 6.85 -18.10
N THR A 102 -17.28 7.04 -18.48
CA THR A 102 -17.90 8.37 -18.51
C THR A 102 -18.19 8.91 -17.10
N PRO A 103 -17.74 10.13 -16.72
CA PRO A 103 -16.90 11.05 -17.50
C PRO A 103 -15.41 10.63 -17.53
N SER A 104 -14.80 10.59 -18.71
CA SER A 104 -13.41 10.13 -18.83
C SER A 104 -12.43 11.19 -18.35
N SER A 105 -11.35 10.74 -17.73
CA SER A 105 -10.24 11.60 -17.29
C SER A 105 -9.14 11.74 -18.35
N LEU A 106 -9.31 11.11 -19.51
CA LEU A 106 -8.34 11.07 -20.60
C LEU A 106 -8.37 12.39 -21.40
N THR A 107 -7.84 13.44 -20.78
CA THR A 107 -7.64 14.76 -21.39
C THR A 107 -6.28 15.31 -20.99
N SER A 108 -5.62 16.06 -21.87
CA SER A 108 -4.29 16.65 -21.59
C SER A 108 -4.35 17.65 -20.41
N THR A 109 -5.45 18.39 -20.27
CA THR A 109 -5.68 19.33 -19.16
C THR A 109 -7.04 19.09 -18.50
N ALA A 110 -7.10 19.36 -17.20
CA ALA A 110 -8.34 19.39 -16.41
C ALA A 110 -8.95 20.79 -16.33
N ASP A 111 -8.28 21.82 -16.86
CA ASP A 111 -8.77 23.21 -16.82
C ASP A 111 -10.00 23.37 -17.72
N VAL A 112 -11.14 23.71 -17.11
CA VAL A 112 -12.43 23.88 -17.79
C VAL A 112 -12.35 24.91 -18.93
N ARG A 113 -11.42 25.87 -18.90
CA ARG A 113 -11.28 26.92 -19.92
C ARG A 113 -10.77 26.41 -21.27
N TYR A 114 -9.87 25.42 -21.25
CA TYR A 114 -9.14 24.97 -22.45
C TYR A 114 -9.16 23.44 -22.63
N ARG A 115 -10.04 22.74 -21.88
CA ARG A 115 -10.11 21.28 -21.90
C ARG A 115 -10.58 20.78 -23.28
N PRO A 116 -9.80 19.90 -23.95
CA PRO A 116 -10.26 19.25 -25.16
C PRO A 116 -11.44 18.31 -24.86
N ALA A 117 -12.23 17.99 -25.87
CA ALA A 117 -13.34 17.05 -25.71
C ALA A 117 -12.84 15.72 -25.12
N PRO A 118 -13.46 15.22 -24.04
CA PRO A 118 -13.06 13.96 -23.43
C PRO A 118 -13.33 12.79 -24.38
N TRP A 119 -12.44 11.80 -24.38
CA TRP A 119 -12.65 10.58 -25.16
C TRP A 119 -13.77 9.75 -24.54
N GLU A 120 -14.83 9.47 -25.29
CA GLU A 120 -15.96 8.66 -24.82
C GLU A 120 -15.81 7.21 -25.34
N PRO A 121 -15.69 6.21 -24.46
CA PRO A 121 -15.59 4.82 -24.90
C PRO A 121 -16.93 4.32 -25.47
N PRO A 122 -16.90 3.37 -26.42
CA PRO A 122 -18.12 2.72 -26.88
C PRO A 122 -18.77 1.93 -25.74
N CYS A 123 -20.11 1.96 -25.69
CA CYS A 123 -20.93 1.40 -24.61
C CYS A 123 -20.55 -0.04 -24.21
N GLY A 124 -20.25 -0.90 -25.18
CA GLY A 124 -19.94 -2.32 -24.92
C GLY A 124 -18.56 -2.57 -24.29
N LEU A 125 -17.59 -1.66 -24.44
CA LEU A 125 -16.20 -1.93 -24.01
C LEU A 125 -16.07 -1.94 -22.49
N THR A 126 -16.52 -0.86 -21.83
CA THR A 126 -16.42 -0.74 -20.38
C THR A 126 -17.31 -1.74 -19.66
N GLU A 127 -18.52 -1.95 -20.17
CA GLU A 127 -19.47 -2.92 -19.59
C GLU A 127 -19.00 -4.37 -19.78
N GLY A 128 -18.33 -4.69 -20.90
CA GLY A 128 -17.74 -6.01 -21.13
C GLY A 128 -16.57 -6.31 -20.20
N LEU A 129 -15.68 -5.34 -19.99
CA LEU A 129 -14.57 -5.48 -19.02
C LEU A 129 -15.08 -5.59 -17.58
N GLU A 130 -16.12 -4.84 -17.22
CA GLU A 130 -16.77 -4.94 -15.92
C GLU A 130 -17.43 -6.32 -15.73
N ALA A 131 -18.17 -6.82 -16.72
CA ALA A 131 -18.77 -8.16 -16.67
C ALA A 131 -17.72 -9.25 -16.45
N LEU A 132 -16.58 -9.19 -17.15
CA LEU A 132 -15.47 -10.13 -16.97
C LEU A 132 -14.95 -10.10 -15.52
N CYS A 133 -14.79 -8.91 -14.93
CA CYS A 133 -14.35 -8.78 -13.54
C CYS A 133 -15.39 -9.36 -12.57
N LEU A 134 -16.68 -9.08 -12.78
CA LEU A 134 -17.77 -9.60 -11.94
C LEU A 134 -17.87 -11.13 -12.02
N LEU A 135 -17.62 -11.74 -13.19
CA LEU A 135 -17.55 -13.20 -13.34
C LEU A 135 -16.42 -13.81 -12.52
N VAL A 136 -15.23 -13.18 -12.50
CA VAL A 136 -14.10 -13.62 -11.67
C VAL A 136 -14.47 -13.51 -10.18
N PHE A 137 -15.14 -12.44 -9.75
CA PHE A 137 -15.61 -12.31 -8.36
C PHE A 137 -16.71 -13.32 -8.01
N ALA A 138 -17.60 -13.65 -8.94
CA ALA A 138 -18.60 -14.70 -8.76
C ALA A 138 -17.93 -16.07 -8.57
N ALA A 139 -16.91 -16.38 -9.37
CA ALA A 139 -16.11 -17.59 -9.21
C ALA A 139 -15.39 -17.62 -7.85
N ASP A 140 -14.80 -16.50 -7.42
CA ASP A 140 -14.13 -16.35 -6.12
C ASP A 140 -15.09 -16.58 -4.94
N VAL A 141 -16.29 -15.97 -4.95
CA VAL A 141 -17.32 -16.22 -3.92
C VAL A 141 -17.75 -17.68 -3.92
N SER A 142 -17.94 -18.26 -5.10
CA SER A 142 -18.38 -19.65 -5.26
C SER A 142 -17.37 -20.63 -4.65
N VAL A 143 -16.09 -20.49 -5.00
CA VAL A 143 -15.00 -21.31 -4.43
C VAL A 143 -14.90 -21.13 -2.91
N LYS A 144 -14.98 -19.88 -2.41
CA LYS A 144 -14.99 -19.61 -0.96
C LYS A 144 -16.18 -20.25 -0.25
N SER A 145 -17.37 -20.18 -0.84
CA SER A 145 -18.59 -20.76 -0.27
C SER A 145 -18.52 -22.29 -0.17
N TYR A 146 -17.91 -22.93 -1.17
CA TYR A 146 -17.67 -24.37 -1.19
C TYR A 146 -16.65 -24.79 -0.12
N LEU A 147 -15.48 -24.13 -0.08
CA LEU A 147 -14.36 -24.47 0.82
C LEU A 147 -14.67 -24.25 2.30
N VAL A 148 -15.33 -23.15 2.66
CA VAL A 148 -15.65 -22.80 4.07
C VAL A 148 -16.87 -23.55 4.59
N GLY A 149 -17.79 -23.95 3.68
CA GLY A 149 -19.06 -24.57 4.04
C GLY A 149 -20.17 -23.56 4.33
N TRP A 150 -21.40 -23.93 3.97
CA TRP A 150 -22.55 -23.01 3.93
C TRP A 150 -22.95 -22.44 5.30
N ALA A 151 -22.94 -23.27 6.34
CA ALA A 151 -23.30 -22.85 7.70
C ALA A 151 -22.32 -21.78 8.24
N GLN A 152 -21.03 -21.94 7.96
CA GLN A 152 -20.00 -21.00 8.38
C GLN A 152 -19.97 -19.76 7.49
N PHE A 153 -20.28 -19.90 6.19
CA PHE A 153 -20.43 -18.79 5.25
C PHE A 153 -21.47 -17.78 5.73
N ARG A 154 -22.67 -18.23 6.12
CA ARG A 154 -23.74 -17.35 6.63
C ARG A 154 -23.41 -16.63 7.94
N LYS A 155 -22.54 -17.21 8.77
CA LYS A 155 -22.09 -16.58 10.02
C LYS A 155 -21.07 -15.47 9.79
N ASN A 156 -20.38 -15.45 8.65
CA ASN A 156 -19.35 -14.46 8.39
C ASN A 156 -19.93 -13.23 7.67
N PRO A 157 -20.05 -12.07 8.35
CA PRO A 157 -20.69 -10.88 7.76
C PRO A 157 -19.95 -10.35 6.52
N TRP A 158 -18.64 -10.57 6.44
CA TRP A 158 -17.83 -10.16 5.29
C TRP A 158 -18.15 -10.96 4.02
N LEU A 159 -18.44 -12.26 4.16
CA LEU A 159 -18.81 -13.11 3.03
C LEU A 159 -20.25 -12.83 2.58
N LEU A 160 -21.15 -12.59 3.54
CA LEU A 160 -22.52 -12.19 3.24
C LEU A 160 -22.58 -10.82 2.53
N ALA A 161 -21.84 -9.83 3.02
CA ALA A 161 -21.75 -8.51 2.38
C ALA A 161 -21.13 -8.61 0.98
N TYR A 162 -20.16 -9.51 0.76
CA TYR A 162 -19.57 -9.74 -0.56
C TYR A 162 -20.57 -10.31 -1.56
N LEU A 163 -21.37 -11.30 -1.14
CA LEU A 163 -22.47 -11.81 -1.96
C LEU A 163 -23.50 -10.71 -2.27
N MET A 164 -23.87 -9.90 -1.26
CA MET A 164 -24.83 -8.79 -1.45
C MET A 164 -24.31 -7.76 -2.46
N VAL A 165 -23.07 -7.28 -2.30
CA VAL A 165 -22.46 -6.31 -3.21
C VAL A 165 -22.38 -6.86 -4.62
N LEU A 166 -22.01 -8.13 -4.78
CA LEU A 166 -21.97 -8.78 -6.08
C LEU A 166 -23.34 -8.81 -6.75
N VAL A 167 -24.40 -9.21 -6.03
CA VAL A 167 -25.78 -9.22 -6.54
C VAL A 167 -26.23 -7.82 -6.95
N VAL A 168 -26.00 -6.80 -6.11
CA VAL A 168 -26.36 -5.42 -6.44
C VAL A 168 -25.61 -4.94 -7.68
N SER A 169 -24.31 -5.24 -7.80
CA SER A 169 -23.53 -4.86 -8.98
C SER A 169 -23.96 -5.57 -10.26
N LEU A 170 -24.38 -6.84 -10.18
CA LEU A 170 -24.90 -7.58 -11.32
C LEU A 170 -26.27 -7.05 -11.77
N MET A 171 -27.15 -6.71 -10.84
CA MET A 171 -28.45 -6.12 -11.17
C MET A 171 -28.28 -4.75 -11.84
N ASP A 172 -27.43 -3.88 -11.28
CA ASP A 172 -27.12 -2.57 -11.84
C ASP A 172 -26.46 -2.68 -13.23
N TRP A 173 -25.60 -3.68 -13.44
CA TRP A 173 -24.99 -3.96 -14.74
C TRP A 173 -26.04 -4.39 -15.79
N ILE A 174 -26.98 -5.27 -15.44
CA ILE A 174 -28.08 -5.67 -16.33
C ILE A 174 -28.95 -4.46 -16.69
N VAL A 175 -29.26 -3.60 -15.71
CA VAL A 175 -30.03 -2.36 -15.91
C VAL A 175 -29.28 -1.43 -16.87
N SER A 176 -28.00 -1.17 -16.65
CA SER A 176 -27.15 -0.35 -17.53
C SER A 176 -27.13 -0.87 -18.97
N LEU A 177 -27.04 -2.19 -19.15
CA LEU A 177 -27.04 -2.83 -20.47
C LEU A 177 -28.41 -2.69 -21.16
N SER A 178 -29.49 -2.86 -20.41
CA SER A 178 -30.87 -2.71 -20.93
C SER A 178 -31.19 -1.28 -21.39
N LEU A 179 -30.55 -0.29 -20.77
CA LEU A 179 -30.69 1.15 -21.07
C LEU A 179 -29.67 1.65 -22.10
N VAL A 180 -28.93 0.75 -22.77
CA VAL A 180 -27.89 1.12 -23.75
C VAL A 180 -26.91 2.16 -23.18
N CYS A 181 -26.52 1.96 -21.92
CA CYS A 181 -25.60 2.81 -21.16
C CYS A 181 -26.03 4.27 -20.96
N HIS A 182 -27.31 4.61 -21.16
CA HIS A 182 -27.86 5.96 -20.93
C HIS A 182 -28.29 6.21 -19.47
N GLU A 183 -27.59 5.58 -18.53
CA GLU A 183 -27.86 5.71 -17.10
C GLU A 183 -27.01 6.84 -16.49
N PRO A 184 -27.61 7.88 -15.90
CA PRO A 184 -26.87 9.01 -15.36
C PRO A 184 -26.14 8.68 -14.06
N LEU A 185 -26.68 7.75 -13.26
CA LEU A 185 -26.16 7.39 -11.93
C LEU A 185 -25.94 5.87 -11.86
N ARG A 186 -24.68 5.44 -11.80
CA ARG A 186 -24.32 4.02 -11.69
C ARG A 186 -24.02 3.65 -10.24
N VAL A 187 -24.95 2.93 -9.60
CA VAL A 187 -24.87 2.59 -8.16
C VAL A 187 -23.73 1.60 -7.88
N ARG A 188 -23.32 0.80 -8.88
CA ARG A 188 -22.22 -0.16 -8.72
C ARG A 188 -20.85 0.48 -8.48
N ARG A 189 -20.60 1.69 -8.99
CA ARG A 189 -19.30 2.37 -8.89
C ARG A 189 -18.81 2.54 -7.44
N PRO A 190 -19.55 3.20 -6.52
CA PRO A 190 -19.11 3.38 -5.14
C PRO A 190 -18.93 2.06 -4.37
N LEU A 191 -19.48 0.95 -4.85
CA LEU A 191 -19.34 -0.37 -4.23
C LEU A 191 -18.04 -1.09 -4.61
N ARG A 192 -17.37 -0.75 -5.72
CA ARG A 192 -16.15 -1.43 -6.19
C ARG A 192 -15.01 -1.50 -5.17
N PRO A 193 -14.72 -0.45 -4.37
CA PRO A 193 -13.69 -0.52 -3.33
C PRO A 193 -13.94 -1.60 -2.26
N PHE A 194 -15.18 -2.08 -2.14
CA PHE A 194 -15.50 -3.21 -1.27
C PHE A 194 -14.73 -4.47 -1.66
N PHE A 195 -14.49 -4.72 -2.95
CA PHE A 195 -13.71 -5.88 -3.40
C PHE A 195 -12.26 -5.85 -2.91
N LEU A 196 -11.65 -4.66 -2.86
CA LEU A 196 -10.32 -4.45 -2.28
C LEU A 196 -10.31 -4.71 -0.77
N MET A 197 -11.29 -4.15 -0.04
CA MET A 197 -11.45 -4.38 1.40
C MET A 197 -11.70 -5.84 1.74
N GLN A 198 -12.47 -6.54 0.89
CA GLN A 198 -12.84 -7.93 1.11
C GLN A 198 -11.65 -8.89 0.92
N ASN A 199 -10.73 -8.60 0.00
CA ASN A 199 -9.56 -9.43 -0.22
C ASN A 199 -8.49 -9.22 0.87
N SER A 200 -8.29 -7.97 1.32
CA SER A 200 -7.22 -7.65 2.26
C SER A 200 -7.61 -7.93 3.72
N SER A 201 -7.00 -8.96 4.32
CA SER A 201 -7.19 -9.29 5.73
C SER A 201 -6.69 -8.18 6.67
N MET A 202 -5.63 -7.47 6.28
CA MET A 202 -5.06 -6.37 7.04
C MET A 202 -5.97 -5.13 7.03
N MET A 203 -6.67 -4.86 5.92
CA MET A 203 -7.65 -3.76 5.86
C MET A 203 -8.89 -4.02 6.72
N LYS A 204 -9.39 -5.25 6.76
CA LYS A 204 -10.49 -5.62 7.68
C LYS A 204 -10.10 -5.41 9.14
N LYS A 205 -8.86 -5.78 9.44
CA LYS A 205 -8.22 -5.62 10.74
C LYS A 205 -8.13 -4.15 11.15
N THR A 206 -7.59 -3.28 10.28
CA THR A 206 -7.50 -1.83 10.52
C THR A 206 -8.88 -1.17 10.60
N LEU A 207 -9.85 -1.57 9.77
CA LEU A 207 -11.22 -1.03 9.86
C LEU A 207 -11.92 -1.44 11.18
N LYS A 208 -11.73 -2.68 11.64
CA LYS A 208 -12.21 -3.13 12.96
C LYS A 208 -11.56 -2.30 14.08
N CYS A 209 -10.30 -1.90 13.92
CA CYS A 209 -9.63 -0.99 14.85
C CYS A 209 -10.25 0.40 14.85
N ILE A 210 -10.41 1.02 13.68
CA ILE A 210 -11.01 2.36 13.53
C ILE A 210 -12.43 2.40 14.12
N ARG A 211 -13.24 1.37 13.83
CA ARG A 211 -14.58 1.25 14.41
C ARG A 211 -14.56 1.15 15.94
N ARG A 212 -13.56 0.48 16.51
CA ARG A 212 -13.43 0.32 17.96
C ARG A 212 -12.92 1.59 18.65
N SER A 213 -12.12 2.43 17.97
CA SER A 213 -11.64 3.71 18.50
C SER A 213 -12.65 4.85 18.34
N LEU A 214 -13.63 4.70 17.44
CA LEU A 214 -14.63 5.74 17.15
C LEU A 214 -15.40 6.27 18.38
N PRO A 215 -15.79 5.46 19.38
CA PRO A 215 -16.45 5.97 20.59
C PRO A 215 -15.60 6.94 21.41
N GLU A 216 -14.29 6.68 21.52
CA GLU A 216 -13.37 7.57 22.24
C GLU A 216 -13.06 8.84 21.43
N MET A 217 -13.00 8.73 20.10
CA MET A 217 -12.87 9.89 19.23
C MET A 217 -14.13 10.78 19.29
N ALA A 218 -15.31 10.17 19.45
CA ALA A 218 -16.57 10.89 19.51
C ALA A 218 -16.67 11.80 20.74
N SER A 219 -16.08 11.44 21.89
CA SER A 219 -16.10 12.30 23.08
C SER A 219 -15.26 13.57 22.91
N VAL A 220 -14.08 13.48 22.28
CA VAL A 220 -13.28 14.66 21.92
C VAL A 220 -13.91 15.44 20.78
N GLY A 221 -14.52 14.76 19.81
CA GLY A 221 -15.32 15.42 18.76
C GLY A 221 -16.49 16.22 19.34
N LEU A 222 -17.15 15.72 20.38
CA LEU A 222 -18.19 16.45 21.11
C LEU A 222 -17.61 17.68 21.83
N LEU A 223 -16.48 17.54 22.51
CA LEU A 223 -15.80 18.66 23.16
C LEU A 223 -15.40 19.74 22.15
N LEU A 224 -14.92 19.33 20.97
CA LEU A 224 -14.58 20.22 19.87
C LEU A 224 -15.81 20.92 19.28
N ALA A 225 -16.94 20.21 19.14
CA ALA A 225 -18.20 20.80 18.72
C ALA A 225 -18.71 21.84 19.74
N ILE A 226 -18.60 21.55 21.04
CA ILE A 226 -18.94 22.50 22.12
C ILE A 226 -18.03 23.74 22.04
N HIS A 227 -16.72 23.57 21.87
CA HIS A 227 -15.76 24.66 21.67
C HIS A 227 -16.15 25.54 20.47
N LEU A 228 -16.44 24.93 19.32
CA LEU A 228 -16.90 25.64 18.12
C LEU A 228 -18.20 26.42 18.37
N CYS A 229 -19.22 25.78 18.94
CA CYS A 229 -20.50 26.43 19.22
C CYS A 229 -20.36 27.59 20.21
N LEU A 230 -19.60 27.40 21.29
CA LEU A 230 -19.37 28.42 22.31
C LEU A 230 -18.65 29.63 21.71
N PHE A 231 -17.53 29.43 21.01
CA PHE A 231 -16.80 30.53 20.38
C PHE A 231 -17.56 31.17 19.22
N THR A 232 -18.44 30.43 18.53
CA THR A 232 -19.34 31.02 17.54
C THR A 232 -20.31 31.99 18.22
N MET A 233 -20.94 31.59 19.32
CA MET A 233 -21.84 32.46 20.09
C MET A 233 -21.11 33.68 20.66
N PHE A 234 -19.93 33.48 21.26
CA PHE A 234 -19.10 34.57 21.76
C PHE A 234 -18.64 35.51 20.64
N GLY A 235 -18.17 34.98 19.51
CA GLY A 235 -17.75 35.79 18.36
C GLY A 235 -18.90 36.61 17.78
N MET A 236 -20.09 36.00 17.65
CA MET A 236 -21.29 36.70 17.21
C MET A 236 -21.66 37.85 18.17
N LEU A 237 -21.55 37.66 19.49
CA LEU A 237 -21.84 38.73 20.47
C LEU A 237 -20.73 39.78 20.58
N LEU A 238 -19.47 39.38 20.44
CA LEU A 238 -18.31 40.26 20.58
C LEU A 238 -18.14 41.17 19.36
N PHE A 239 -18.46 40.65 18.17
CA PHE A 239 -18.35 41.36 16.89
C PHE A 239 -19.70 41.91 16.38
N THR A 240 -20.77 41.83 17.18
CA THR A 240 -21.97 42.65 16.97
C THR A 240 -21.70 44.06 17.45
N SER A 241 -21.67 45.03 16.54
CA SER A 241 -21.70 46.45 16.94
C SER A 241 -23.03 47.11 16.60
N GLU A 242 -23.50 47.89 17.55
CA GLU A 242 -24.62 48.81 17.47
C GLU A 242 -24.26 50.00 16.55
N LYS A 243 -25.16 50.28 15.62
CA LYS A 243 -25.43 51.58 14.97
C LYS A 243 -24.57 52.12 13.82
N ASP A 244 -23.33 51.69 13.56
CA ASP A 244 -22.56 52.27 12.44
C ASP A 244 -22.51 51.35 11.21
N ALA A 245 -23.59 51.41 10.41
CA ALA A 245 -23.86 50.56 9.25
C ALA A 245 -22.88 50.68 8.05
N GLY A 246 -21.83 51.51 8.13
CA GLY A 246 -20.98 51.85 6.99
C GLY A 246 -19.53 51.36 7.01
N GLN A 247 -18.95 51.01 8.17
CA GLN A 247 -17.50 50.76 8.30
C GLN A 247 -17.12 49.32 8.68
N ASP A 248 -18.09 48.44 8.93
CA ASP A 248 -17.85 47.14 9.56
C ASP A 248 -17.71 45.99 8.56
N LYS A 249 -16.63 46.00 7.77
CA LYS A 249 -16.30 44.92 6.82
C LYS A 249 -16.22 43.53 7.47
N GLU A 250 -15.90 43.44 8.75
CA GLU A 250 -15.73 42.17 9.49
C GLU A 250 -17.03 41.40 9.69
N ARG A 251 -18.03 42.07 10.27
CA ARG A 251 -19.35 41.48 10.53
C ARG A 251 -20.01 41.07 9.22
N LEU A 252 -19.84 41.87 8.18
CA LEU A 252 -20.40 41.60 6.86
C LEU A 252 -19.80 40.37 6.18
N THR A 253 -18.56 39.98 6.53
CA THR A 253 -17.81 38.95 5.80
C THR A 253 -17.69 37.62 6.55
N TYR A 254 -17.57 37.62 7.89
CA TYR A 254 -17.28 36.39 8.65
C TYR A 254 -18.29 36.08 9.76
N PHE A 255 -18.76 37.08 10.52
CA PHE A 255 -19.62 36.90 11.69
C PHE A 255 -21.03 37.47 11.49
N ARG A 256 -21.59 37.34 10.29
CA ARG A 256 -22.91 37.90 9.96
C ARG A 256 -24.05 37.09 10.55
N ASN A 257 -23.99 35.78 10.33
CA ASN A 257 -25.02 34.81 10.70
C ASN A 257 -24.38 33.57 11.31
N LEU A 258 -25.17 32.79 12.08
CA LEU A 258 -24.71 31.57 12.73
C LEU A 258 -23.95 30.58 11.80
N PRO A 259 -24.45 30.18 10.61
CA PRO A 259 -23.74 29.23 9.74
C PRO A 259 -22.43 29.79 9.14
N GLU A 260 -22.39 31.09 8.86
CA GLU A 260 -21.24 31.78 8.29
C GLU A 260 -20.13 31.96 9.34
N ALA A 261 -20.51 32.33 10.57
CA ALA A 261 -19.61 32.40 11.72
C ALA A 261 -19.07 31.02 12.09
N LEU A 262 -19.94 30.00 12.13
CA LEU A 262 -19.54 28.63 12.41
C LEU A 262 -18.55 28.10 11.35
N THR A 263 -18.80 28.40 10.08
CA THR A 263 -17.91 28.01 8.98
C THR A 263 -16.58 28.75 9.05
N SER A 264 -16.60 30.06 9.31
CA SER A 264 -15.39 30.87 9.49
C SER A 264 -14.50 30.36 10.63
N LEU A 265 -15.10 29.99 11.76
CA LEU A 265 -14.39 29.40 12.89
C LEU A 265 -13.98 27.94 12.65
N LEU A 266 -14.76 27.15 11.91
CA LEU A 266 -14.38 25.79 11.51
C LEU A 266 -13.17 25.81 10.57
N VAL A 267 -13.11 26.76 9.63
CA VAL A 267 -11.95 26.98 8.77
C VAL A 267 -10.75 27.47 9.61
N LEU A 268 -10.98 28.38 10.56
CA LEU A 268 -9.95 28.84 11.49
C LEU A 268 -9.42 27.75 12.42
N LEU A 269 -10.24 26.76 12.79
CA LEU A 269 -9.79 25.61 13.58
C LEU A 269 -8.66 24.84 12.86
N THR A 270 -8.72 24.81 11.52
CA THR A 270 -7.65 24.28 10.65
C THR A 270 -6.58 25.30 10.28
N THR A 271 -6.68 26.53 10.79
CA THR A 271 -5.79 27.67 10.54
C THR A 271 -5.69 28.11 9.08
N ALA A 272 -6.65 27.72 8.23
CA ALA A 272 -6.59 27.95 6.79
C ALA A 272 -6.86 29.41 6.37
N ASN A 273 -7.60 30.18 7.18
CA ASN A 273 -7.93 31.58 6.95
C ASN A 273 -7.27 32.53 7.97
N ASN A 274 -6.19 32.11 8.64
CA ASN A 274 -5.36 32.98 9.47
C ASN A 274 -4.24 33.60 8.59
N PRO A 275 -4.06 34.94 8.56
CA PRO A 275 -4.63 35.96 9.45
C PRO A 275 -5.95 36.61 8.99
N ASP A 276 -6.44 36.30 7.80
CA ASP A 276 -7.54 37.01 7.12
C ASP A 276 -8.83 37.19 7.93
N VAL A 277 -9.21 36.20 8.72
CA VAL A 277 -10.42 36.25 9.57
C VAL A 277 -10.29 37.24 10.74
N MET A 278 -9.07 37.54 11.18
CA MET A 278 -8.78 38.38 12.35
C MET A 278 -8.43 39.83 11.98
N ILE A 279 -7.91 40.08 10.77
CA ILE A 279 -7.42 41.41 10.34
C ILE A 279 -8.45 42.52 10.60
N PRO A 280 -9.73 42.36 10.23
CA PRO A 280 -10.71 43.43 10.43
C PRO A 280 -10.89 43.80 11.92
N ALA A 281 -11.06 42.84 12.83
CA ALA A 281 -11.17 43.11 14.28
C ALA A 281 -9.89 43.70 14.83
N TYR A 282 -8.76 43.11 14.45
CA TYR A 282 -7.46 43.54 14.95
C TYR A 282 -7.15 45.00 14.57
N SER A 283 -7.57 45.43 13.37
CA SER A 283 -7.42 46.81 12.92
C SER A 283 -8.26 47.81 13.73
N LYS A 284 -9.41 47.37 14.28
CA LYS A 284 -10.24 48.18 15.17
C LYS A 284 -9.66 48.27 16.57
N ASN A 285 -9.29 47.13 17.15
CA ASN A 285 -8.66 47.08 18.46
C ASN A 285 -7.74 45.85 18.56
N ARG A 286 -6.48 46.11 18.94
CA ARG A 286 -5.46 45.06 19.14
C ARG A 286 -5.88 44.01 20.17
N ALA A 287 -6.76 44.35 21.11
CA ALA A 287 -7.26 43.43 22.13
C ALA A 287 -8.06 42.25 21.54
N TYR A 288 -8.72 42.42 20.38
CA TYR A 288 -9.49 41.33 19.76
C TYR A 288 -8.60 40.17 19.28
N ALA A 289 -7.28 40.36 19.13
CA ALA A 289 -6.36 39.26 18.86
C ALA A 289 -6.42 38.17 19.95
N ILE A 290 -6.71 38.54 21.20
CA ILE A 290 -6.78 37.60 22.32
C ILE A 290 -7.87 36.54 22.07
N PHE A 291 -8.99 36.91 21.46
CA PHE A 291 -10.08 35.97 21.12
C PHE A 291 -9.60 34.89 20.15
N PHE A 292 -8.97 35.28 19.03
CA PHE A 292 -8.51 34.36 18.00
C PHE A 292 -7.30 33.52 18.45
N ILE A 293 -6.40 34.10 19.26
CA ILE A 293 -5.27 33.38 19.87
C ILE A 293 -5.81 32.32 20.83
N ALA A 294 -6.74 32.67 21.73
CA ALA A 294 -7.34 31.73 22.66
C ALA A 294 -8.10 30.61 21.94
N PHE A 295 -8.88 30.94 20.91
CA PHE A 295 -9.59 29.96 20.08
C PHE A 295 -8.64 28.95 19.43
N THR A 296 -7.54 29.44 18.83
CA THR A 296 -6.57 28.59 18.12
C THR A 296 -5.74 27.74 19.09
N LEU A 297 -5.36 28.31 20.23
CA LEU A 297 -4.61 27.61 21.28
C LEU A 297 -5.43 26.45 21.86
N ILE A 298 -6.70 26.69 22.21
CA ILE A 298 -7.59 25.64 22.72
C ILE A 298 -7.96 24.65 21.62
N GLY A 299 -8.45 25.13 20.48
CA GLY A 299 -8.97 24.28 19.41
C GLY A 299 -7.89 23.49 18.69
N SER A 300 -6.95 24.19 18.05
CA SER A 300 -5.92 23.57 17.21
C SER A 300 -4.83 22.91 18.04
N LEU A 301 -4.23 23.63 18.99
CA LEU A 301 -3.07 23.09 19.71
C LEU A 301 -3.43 22.09 20.81
N PHE A 302 -4.52 22.29 21.56
CA PHE A 302 -4.91 21.32 22.59
C PHE A 302 -5.81 20.22 22.03
N LEU A 303 -6.99 20.55 21.50
CA LEU A 303 -7.99 19.53 21.13
C LEU A 303 -7.55 18.65 19.95
N MET A 304 -6.95 19.20 18.88
CA MET A 304 -6.51 18.38 17.73
C MET A 304 -5.30 17.49 18.08
N ASN A 305 -4.37 17.98 18.91
CA ASN A 305 -3.24 17.16 19.38
C ASN A 305 -3.70 16.08 20.38
N LEU A 306 -4.68 16.37 21.24
CA LEU A 306 -5.30 15.39 22.12
C LEU A 306 -6.00 14.29 21.30
N LEU A 307 -6.73 14.67 20.25
CA LEU A 307 -7.35 13.71 19.32
C LEU A 307 -6.30 12.79 18.68
N THR A 308 -5.18 13.37 18.23
CA THR A 308 -4.05 12.60 17.67
C THR A 308 -3.46 11.62 18.69
N ALA A 309 -3.29 12.05 19.94
CA ALA A 309 -2.78 11.20 21.01
C ALA A 309 -3.71 10.01 21.34
N ILE A 310 -5.03 10.24 21.37
CA ILE A 310 -6.02 9.18 21.59
C ILE A 310 -6.00 8.16 20.45
N ILE A 311 -5.99 8.64 19.20
CA ILE A 311 -5.88 7.77 18.01
C ILE A 311 -4.63 6.92 18.09
N TYR A 312 -3.48 7.52 18.41
CA TYR A 312 -2.22 6.80 18.56
C TYR A 312 -2.28 5.71 19.64
N ASN A 313 -2.81 6.04 20.82
CA ASN A 313 -2.83 5.11 21.95
C ASN A 313 -3.72 3.89 21.66
N GLN A 314 -4.87 4.10 21.01
CA GLN A 314 -5.76 3.03 20.57
C GLN A 314 -5.13 2.17 19.47
N PHE A 315 -4.49 2.80 18.49
CA PHE A 315 -3.82 2.08 17.40
C PHE A 315 -2.64 1.25 17.91
N ARG A 316 -1.85 1.76 18.86
CA ARG A 316 -0.75 1.04 19.51
C ARG A 316 -1.23 -0.22 20.24
N GLY A 317 -2.28 -0.09 21.06
CA GLY A 317 -2.88 -1.24 21.76
C GLY A 317 -3.40 -2.31 20.79
N TYR A 318 -3.95 -1.87 19.66
CA TYR A 318 -4.41 -2.75 18.60
C TYR A 318 -3.29 -3.54 17.91
N LEU A 319 -2.17 -2.88 17.55
CA LEU A 319 -1.04 -3.54 16.89
C LEU A 319 -0.53 -4.73 17.72
N MET A 320 -0.41 -4.54 19.04
CA MET A 320 0.01 -5.61 19.94
C MET A 320 -0.98 -6.76 19.98
N LYS A 321 -2.28 -6.47 20.09
CA LYS A 321 -3.32 -7.50 20.04
C LYS A 321 -3.33 -8.24 18.71
N SER A 322 -3.13 -7.54 17.59
CA SER A 322 -3.05 -8.15 16.25
C SER A 322 -1.88 -9.13 16.14
N LEU A 323 -0.68 -8.74 16.60
CA LEU A 323 0.49 -9.62 16.64
C LEU A 323 0.23 -10.87 17.49
N GLN A 324 -0.33 -10.72 18.69
CA GLN A 324 -0.69 -11.83 19.57
C GLN A 324 -1.66 -12.80 18.88
N THR A 325 -2.70 -12.29 18.21
CA THR A 325 -3.64 -13.16 17.47
C THR A 325 -3.00 -13.89 16.30
N SER A 326 -2.06 -13.26 15.58
CA SER A 326 -1.32 -13.91 14.50
C SER A 326 -0.43 -15.05 15.05
N LEU A 327 0.32 -14.80 16.14
CA LEU A 327 1.13 -15.84 16.79
C LEU A 327 0.28 -16.99 17.35
N LEU A 328 -0.87 -16.68 17.93
CA LEU A 328 -1.81 -17.70 18.42
C LEU A 328 -2.32 -18.59 17.28
N ARG A 329 -2.66 -18.01 16.12
CA ARG A 329 -3.09 -18.78 14.93
C ARG A 329 -1.99 -19.71 14.44
N ARG A 330 -0.75 -19.24 14.39
CA ARG A 330 0.40 -20.07 14.01
C ARG A 330 0.56 -21.25 14.97
N ARG A 331 0.52 -21.01 16.28
CA ARG A 331 0.59 -22.08 17.31
C ARG A 331 -0.56 -23.09 17.20
N LEU A 332 -1.77 -22.62 16.89
CA LEU A 332 -2.92 -23.51 16.68
C LEU A 332 -2.75 -24.36 15.41
N GLY A 333 -2.25 -23.76 14.32
CA GLY A 333 -1.96 -24.47 13.06
C GLY A 333 -0.88 -25.53 13.22
N THR A 334 0.25 -25.19 13.84
CA THR A 334 1.33 -26.16 14.09
C THR A 334 0.89 -27.26 15.05
N ARG A 335 0.10 -26.94 16.09
CA ARG A 335 -0.45 -27.95 17.00
C ARG A 335 -1.47 -28.87 16.33
N ALA A 336 -2.28 -28.36 15.39
CA ALA A 336 -3.19 -29.18 14.60
C ALA A 336 -2.41 -30.14 13.67
N ALA A 337 -1.37 -29.65 12.99
CA ALA A 337 -0.47 -30.47 12.19
C ALA A 337 0.20 -31.58 13.02
N TYR A 338 0.71 -31.24 14.21
CA TYR A 338 1.30 -32.21 15.14
C TYR A 338 0.31 -33.34 15.48
N LYS A 339 -0.94 -33.00 15.83
CA LYS A 339 -1.95 -34.00 16.20
C LYS A 339 -2.30 -34.95 15.05
N VAL A 340 -2.38 -34.44 13.82
CA VAL A 340 -2.63 -35.27 12.63
C VAL A 340 -1.44 -36.21 12.40
N LEU A 341 -0.22 -35.69 12.45
CA LEU A 341 0.99 -36.49 12.23
C LEU A 341 1.21 -37.54 13.32
N SER A 342 1.01 -37.19 14.60
CA SER A 342 1.14 -38.14 15.70
C SER A 342 0.12 -39.29 15.60
N SER A 343 -1.07 -39.01 15.05
CA SER A 343 -2.09 -40.05 14.83
C SER A 343 -1.71 -41.01 13.70
N VAL A 344 -0.97 -40.53 12.68
CA VAL A 344 -0.42 -41.39 11.61
C VAL A 344 0.68 -42.28 12.17
N THR A 345 1.58 -41.73 12.99
CA THR A 345 2.63 -42.51 13.66
C THR A 345 2.04 -43.63 14.50
N ALA A 346 1.06 -43.31 15.34
CA ALA A 346 0.39 -44.26 16.23
C ALA A 346 -0.42 -45.34 15.49
N ALA A 347 -0.93 -45.04 14.28
CA ALA A 347 -1.67 -46.01 13.47
C ALA A 347 -0.76 -46.98 12.69
N GLY A 348 0.52 -46.64 12.51
CA GLY A 348 1.51 -47.46 11.81
C GLY A 348 2.26 -48.46 12.70
N GLU A 349 2.17 -48.33 14.03
CA GLU A 349 2.87 -49.18 14.99
C GLU A 349 1.91 -50.10 15.75
N ALA A 350 2.25 -51.38 15.86
CA ALA A 350 1.49 -52.35 16.63
C ALA A 350 1.64 -52.16 18.16
N HIS A 351 2.72 -51.50 18.60
CA HIS A 351 2.99 -51.09 19.99
C HIS A 351 3.58 -49.67 19.96
N PRO A 352 2.86 -48.62 20.43
CA PRO A 352 3.38 -47.26 20.41
C PRO A 352 4.44 -47.07 21.51
N GLU A 353 5.70 -46.83 21.13
CA GLU A 353 6.79 -46.54 22.08
C GLU A 353 6.66 -45.14 22.74
N GLY A 354 5.78 -44.28 22.21
CA GLY A 354 5.46 -42.97 22.80
C GLY A 354 4.49 -42.14 21.94
N VAL A 355 4.05 -40.99 22.46
CA VAL A 355 3.25 -40.02 21.70
C VAL A 355 4.19 -39.03 21.03
N GLY A 356 4.42 -39.18 19.73
CA GLY A 356 5.23 -38.23 18.97
C GLY A 356 5.17 -38.41 17.45
N VAL A 357 5.94 -37.60 16.74
CA VAL A 357 5.98 -37.58 15.26
C VAL A 357 7.30 -38.16 14.77
N LYS A 358 7.24 -39.08 13.81
CA LYS A 358 8.44 -39.60 13.15
C LYS A 358 9.12 -38.50 12.32
N PRO A 359 10.44 -38.27 12.46
CA PRO A 359 11.17 -37.29 11.67
C PRO A 359 11.02 -37.49 10.16
N GLN A 360 10.94 -38.74 9.69
CA GLN A 360 10.79 -39.08 8.27
C GLN A 360 9.46 -38.61 7.67
N ASP A 361 8.36 -38.82 8.39
CA ASP A 361 7.03 -38.36 7.95
C ASP A 361 6.99 -36.82 7.90
N PHE A 362 7.64 -36.16 8.87
CA PHE A 362 7.73 -34.70 8.87
C PHE A 362 8.60 -34.16 7.73
N LEU A 363 9.72 -34.80 7.40
CA LEU A 363 10.55 -34.44 6.24
C LEU A 363 9.76 -34.56 4.91
N HIS A 364 8.95 -35.61 4.76
CA HIS A 364 8.09 -35.77 3.58
C HIS A 364 7.04 -34.66 3.47
N VAL A 365 6.44 -34.25 4.60
CA VAL A 365 5.53 -33.10 4.65
C VAL A 365 6.25 -31.81 4.27
N LEU A 366 7.40 -31.52 4.89
CA LEU A 366 8.19 -30.31 4.61
C LEU A 366 8.59 -30.22 3.13
N GLN A 367 8.87 -31.35 2.48
CA GLN A 367 9.18 -31.39 1.06
C GLN A 367 8.02 -30.89 0.19
N LYS A 368 6.77 -31.20 0.56
CA LYS A 368 5.55 -30.77 -0.14
C LYS A 368 5.10 -29.34 0.17
N VAL A 369 5.51 -28.77 1.30
CA VAL A 369 5.13 -27.41 1.73
C VAL A 369 5.83 -26.37 0.82
N GLN A 370 5.06 -25.37 0.39
CA GLN A 370 5.57 -24.18 -0.29
C GLN A 370 6.20 -23.20 0.72
N LEU A 371 7.53 -23.22 0.78
CA LEU A 371 8.34 -22.40 1.67
C LEU A 371 9.53 -21.81 0.92
N ASP A 372 10.07 -20.71 1.44
CA ASP A 372 11.35 -20.19 0.97
C ASP A 372 12.45 -21.25 1.16
N SER A 373 13.36 -21.34 0.19
CA SER A 373 14.33 -22.45 0.11
C SER A 373 15.20 -22.52 1.36
N ASP A 374 15.55 -21.37 1.92
CA ASP A 374 16.55 -21.25 2.98
C ASP A 374 15.97 -21.71 4.32
N HIS A 375 14.79 -21.22 4.70
CA HIS A 375 14.09 -21.67 5.91
C HIS A 375 13.72 -23.15 5.83
N LYS A 376 13.34 -23.63 4.63
CA LYS A 376 13.05 -25.03 4.40
C LYS A 376 14.27 -25.91 4.64
N GLN A 377 15.44 -25.53 4.10
CA GLN A 377 16.69 -26.26 4.32
C GLN A 377 17.11 -26.26 5.80
N ALA A 378 17.07 -25.11 6.47
CA ALA A 378 17.44 -25.00 7.89
C ALA A 378 16.60 -25.91 8.79
N ILE A 379 15.28 -25.97 8.56
CA ILE A 379 14.38 -26.86 9.32
C ILE A 379 14.64 -28.32 8.97
N MET A 380 14.84 -28.66 7.69
CA MET A 380 15.14 -30.03 7.27
C MET A 380 16.46 -30.54 7.87
N GLU A 381 17.50 -29.72 7.93
CA GLU A 381 18.77 -30.07 8.57
C GLU A 381 18.62 -30.28 10.07
N LYS A 382 17.88 -29.38 10.74
CA LYS A 382 17.60 -29.50 12.18
C LYS A 382 16.83 -30.78 12.51
N VAL A 383 15.84 -31.15 11.69
CA VAL A 383 15.09 -32.40 11.82
C VAL A 383 15.96 -33.62 11.53
N ARG A 384 16.87 -33.57 10.56
CA ARG A 384 17.82 -34.67 10.27
C ARG A 384 18.88 -34.84 11.37
N SER A 385 19.28 -33.75 12.02
CA SER A 385 20.22 -33.78 13.14
C SER A 385 19.58 -34.29 14.44
N HIS A 386 18.26 -34.23 14.54
CA HIS A 386 17.51 -34.87 15.60
C HIS A 386 17.60 -36.39 15.35
N GLY A 387 18.08 -37.14 16.34
CA GLY A 387 18.19 -38.60 16.25
C GLY A 387 16.84 -39.24 15.88
N GLY A 388 16.84 -40.55 15.59
CA GLY A 388 15.64 -41.28 15.15
C GLY A 388 14.45 -41.31 16.13
N ASP A 389 14.56 -40.64 17.27
CA ASP A 389 13.55 -40.53 18.31
C ASP A 389 12.32 -39.74 17.85
N LEU A 390 11.20 -39.99 18.53
CA LEU A 390 9.93 -39.33 18.25
C LEU A 390 9.96 -37.87 18.70
N LEU A 391 9.58 -36.95 17.81
CA LEU A 391 9.46 -35.52 18.13
C LEU A 391 8.29 -35.28 19.08
N SER A 392 8.58 -34.66 20.23
CA SER A 392 7.55 -34.22 21.19
C SER A 392 6.80 -32.97 20.69
N ALA A 393 5.66 -32.66 21.32
CA ALA A 393 4.82 -31.52 20.92
C ALA A 393 5.52 -30.16 21.08
N ASP A 394 6.35 -30.01 22.12
CA ASP A 394 7.06 -28.77 22.41
C ASP A 394 8.28 -28.59 21.50
N GLU A 395 9.01 -29.68 21.22
CA GLU A 395 10.10 -29.67 20.24
C GLU A 395 9.57 -29.36 18.84
N PHE A 396 8.46 -29.99 18.44
CA PHE A 396 7.82 -29.73 17.17
C PHE A 396 7.43 -28.25 17.02
N GLN A 397 6.90 -27.60 18.06
CA GLN A 397 6.58 -26.18 18.02
C GLN A 397 7.83 -25.30 17.92
N LYS A 398 8.88 -25.60 18.69
CA LYS A 398 10.16 -24.86 18.66
C LYS A 398 10.85 -24.91 17.30
N LEU A 399 10.62 -25.95 16.49
CA LEU A 399 11.14 -26.01 15.11
C LEU A 399 10.58 -24.87 14.25
N PHE A 400 9.33 -24.45 14.49
CA PHE A 400 8.75 -23.35 13.73
C PHE A 400 9.32 -22.00 14.14
N ASP A 401 9.89 -21.81 15.33
CA ASP A 401 10.52 -20.54 15.74
C ASP A 401 11.70 -20.16 14.82
N GLU A 402 12.25 -21.11 14.06
CA GLU A 402 13.28 -20.87 13.04
C GLU A 402 12.82 -19.90 11.94
N PHE A 403 11.51 -19.84 11.65
CA PHE A 403 10.94 -18.87 10.69
C PHE A 403 11.06 -17.42 11.14
N ASP A 404 11.24 -17.16 12.44
CA ASP A 404 11.39 -15.80 12.95
C ASP A 404 12.83 -15.28 12.80
N LYS A 405 13.78 -16.15 12.43
CA LYS A 405 15.17 -15.78 12.19
C LYS A 405 15.35 -15.17 10.81
N ARG A 406 16.09 -14.07 10.75
CA ARG A 406 16.49 -13.42 9.48
C ARG A 406 17.67 -14.18 8.88
N VAL A 407 17.47 -14.75 7.70
CA VAL A 407 18.55 -15.34 6.90
C VAL A 407 19.26 -14.21 6.15
N ILE A 408 20.53 -14.00 6.46
CA ILE A 408 21.40 -13.07 5.73
C ILE A 408 22.17 -13.92 4.72
N LYS A 409 21.84 -13.78 3.42
CA LYS A 409 22.57 -14.46 2.35
C LYS A 409 23.96 -13.84 2.24
N GLU A 410 24.99 -14.67 2.32
CA GLU A 410 26.33 -14.25 1.97
C GLU A 410 26.37 -13.91 0.47
N PRO A 411 27.04 -12.81 0.07
CA PRO A 411 27.18 -12.47 -1.34
C PRO A 411 27.95 -13.59 -2.07
N PRO A 412 27.66 -13.84 -3.35
CA PRO A 412 28.29 -14.91 -4.10
C PRO A 412 29.82 -14.73 -4.17
N LEU A 413 30.53 -15.86 -4.24
CA LEU A 413 31.99 -15.90 -4.38
C LEU A 413 32.44 -15.07 -5.59
N ARG A 414 33.53 -14.33 -5.40
CA ARG A 414 34.11 -13.46 -6.43
C ARG A 414 34.74 -14.30 -7.56
N PRO A 415 34.74 -13.83 -8.81
CA PRO A 415 35.38 -14.55 -9.91
C PRO A 415 36.90 -14.64 -9.67
N GLU A 416 37.49 -15.80 -9.95
CA GLU A 416 38.93 -16.02 -9.86
C GLU A 416 39.58 -15.86 -11.23
N TYR A 417 40.46 -14.87 -11.37
CA TYR A 417 41.16 -14.59 -12.62
C TYR A 417 42.54 -15.27 -12.67
N ARG A 418 42.84 -15.91 -13.81
CA ARG A 418 44.15 -16.53 -14.07
C ARG A 418 45.26 -15.51 -14.33
N SER A 419 44.94 -14.39 -14.99
CA SER A 419 45.93 -13.35 -15.31
C SER A 419 46.29 -12.50 -14.08
N PRO A 420 47.57 -12.15 -13.87
CA PRO A 420 47.99 -11.31 -12.74
C PRO A 420 47.42 -9.89 -12.83
N PHE A 421 47.22 -9.37 -14.04
CA PHE A 421 46.63 -8.05 -14.28
C PHE A 421 45.19 -7.95 -13.74
N LEU A 422 44.30 -8.87 -14.12
CA LEU A 422 42.91 -8.87 -13.65
C LEU A 422 42.79 -9.12 -12.15
N ARG A 423 43.72 -9.87 -11.54
CA ARG A 423 43.78 -10.05 -10.08
C ARG A 423 44.17 -8.77 -9.36
N SER A 424 45.15 -8.03 -9.89
CA SER A 424 45.52 -6.70 -9.39
C SER A 424 44.36 -5.71 -9.54
N ALA A 425 43.70 -5.69 -10.70
CA ALA A 425 42.52 -4.88 -10.97
C ALA A 425 41.37 -5.20 -9.99
N GLN A 426 41.09 -6.49 -9.75
CA GLN A 426 40.07 -6.92 -8.80
C GLN A 426 40.36 -6.44 -7.37
N PHE A 427 41.63 -6.46 -6.95
CA PHE A 427 42.04 -5.93 -5.64
C PHE A 427 41.79 -4.42 -5.54
N VAL A 428 42.18 -3.66 -6.57
CA VAL A 428 42.01 -2.19 -6.60
C VAL A 428 40.54 -1.79 -6.65
N PHE A 429 39.74 -2.38 -7.55
CA PHE A 429 38.34 -2.01 -7.75
C PHE A 429 37.40 -2.56 -6.67
N SER A 430 37.82 -3.58 -5.92
CA SER A 430 37.11 -4.01 -4.72
C SER A 430 37.40 -3.13 -3.50
N HIS A 431 38.34 -2.18 -3.59
CA HIS A 431 38.75 -1.39 -2.44
C HIS A 431 37.69 -0.36 -2.05
N ARG A 432 37.48 -0.15 -0.74
CA ARG A 432 36.50 0.80 -0.17
C ARG A 432 36.67 2.24 -0.72
N TYR A 433 37.89 2.63 -1.07
CA TYR A 433 38.19 3.94 -1.65
C TYR A 433 37.58 4.15 -3.03
N PHE A 434 37.36 3.09 -3.79
CA PHE A 434 36.70 3.19 -5.10
C PHE A 434 35.25 3.65 -4.95
N ASP A 435 34.54 3.18 -3.92
CA ASP A 435 33.19 3.66 -3.62
C ASP A 435 33.18 5.12 -3.13
N TYR A 436 34.18 5.53 -2.33
CA TYR A 436 34.33 6.93 -1.93
C TYR A 436 34.62 7.85 -3.12
N LEU A 437 35.43 7.40 -4.08
CA LEU A 437 35.69 8.14 -5.32
C LEU A 437 34.40 8.32 -6.13
N GLY A 438 33.61 7.25 -6.28
CA GLY A 438 32.31 7.34 -6.96
C GLY A 438 31.35 8.31 -6.28
N ASN A 439 31.33 8.34 -4.94
CA ASN A 439 30.54 9.30 -4.18
C ASN A 439 31.04 10.74 -4.35
N PHE A 440 32.36 10.95 -4.38
CA PHE A 440 32.95 12.26 -4.64
C PHE A 440 32.59 12.77 -6.04
N MET A 441 32.67 11.92 -7.05
CA MET A 441 32.26 12.25 -8.41
C MET A 441 30.76 12.54 -8.52
N ALA A 442 29.91 11.81 -7.81
CA ALA A 442 28.47 12.09 -7.74
C ALA A 442 28.18 13.44 -7.06
N LEU A 443 28.90 13.78 -5.98
CA LEU A 443 28.79 15.08 -5.32
C LEU A 443 29.25 16.22 -6.23
N GLY A 444 30.40 16.04 -6.89
CA GLY A 444 30.92 17.02 -7.86
C GLY A 444 29.91 17.31 -8.98
N ASN A 445 29.32 16.26 -9.55
CA ASN A 445 28.28 16.39 -10.56
C ASN A 445 27.04 17.15 -10.05
N LEU A 446 26.58 16.85 -8.83
CA LEU A 446 25.46 17.58 -8.22
C LEU A 446 25.78 19.08 -8.06
N VAL A 447 26.99 19.42 -7.62
CA VAL A 447 27.43 20.82 -7.49
C VAL A 447 27.48 21.49 -8.86
N THR A 448 28.03 20.82 -9.88
CA THR A 448 28.04 21.31 -11.26
C THR A 448 26.63 21.65 -11.74
N ILE A 449 25.69 20.71 -11.64
CA ILE A 449 24.30 20.94 -12.06
C ILE A 449 23.66 22.09 -11.27
N CYS A 450 23.91 22.17 -9.96
CA CYS A 450 23.39 23.24 -9.12
C CYS A 450 23.89 24.63 -9.58
N VAL A 451 25.20 24.74 -9.86
CA VAL A 451 25.81 26.00 -10.33
C VAL A 451 25.23 26.42 -11.68
N PHE A 452 25.17 25.51 -12.66
CA PHE A 452 24.61 25.82 -13.97
C PHE A 452 23.11 26.16 -13.89
N LEU A 453 22.33 25.42 -13.09
CA LEU A 453 20.90 25.73 -12.90
C LEU A 453 20.69 27.13 -12.33
N VAL A 454 21.55 27.59 -11.41
CA VAL A 454 21.49 28.95 -10.85
C VAL A 454 21.95 30.00 -11.87
N LEU A 455 23.02 29.75 -12.62
CA LEU A 455 23.50 30.67 -13.66
C LEU A 455 22.48 30.85 -14.78
N ASP A 456 21.82 29.77 -15.18
CA ASP A 456 20.83 29.76 -16.27
C ASP A 456 19.44 30.19 -15.81
N ALA A 457 19.21 30.41 -14.51
CA ALA A 457 17.88 30.73 -13.97
C ALA A 457 17.33 32.05 -14.53
N ASP A 458 18.21 33.05 -14.68
CA ASP A 458 17.85 34.40 -15.10
C ASP A 458 18.01 34.63 -16.62
N VAL A 459 18.56 33.65 -17.34
CA VAL A 459 18.85 33.76 -18.78
C VAL A 459 17.73 33.07 -19.59
N PRO A 460 17.13 33.75 -20.60
CA PRO A 460 16.13 33.14 -21.46
C PRO A 460 16.72 31.93 -22.20
N PRO A 461 15.92 30.90 -22.51
CA PRO A 461 16.42 29.64 -23.06
C PRO A 461 17.13 29.78 -24.42
N GLU A 462 16.88 30.87 -25.16
CA GLU A 462 17.50 31.16 -26.46
C GLU A 462 18.95 31.63 -26.34
N ASP A 463 19.34 32.20 -25.19
CA ASP A 463 20.65 32.83 -24.95
C ASP A 463 21.54 31.99 -24.01
N ARG A 464 21.17 30.74 -23.72
CA ARG A 464 21.92 29.86 -22.81
C ARG A 464 23.07 29.14 -23.52
N ASP A 465 24.25 29.24 -22.93
CA ASP A 465 25.45 28.54 -23.41
C ASP A 465 25.60 27.16 -22.74
N ASP A 466 24.80 26.18 -23.19
CA ASP A 466 24.79 24.80 -22.64
C ASP A 466 26.02 23.94 -23.04
N PHE A 467 26.98 24.51 -23.77
CA PHE A 467 28.12 23.78 -24.32
C PHE A 467 28.98 23.12 -23.22
N VAL A 468 29.31 23.87 -22.17
CA VAL A 468 30.14 23.37 -21.07
C VAL A 468 29.40 22.30 -20.28
N LEU A 469 28.09 22.49 -20.05
CA LEU A 469 27.25 21.55 -19.33
C LEU A 469 27.15 20.21 -20.10
N GLY A 470 27.00 20.24 -21.42
CA GLY A 470 27.02 19.04 -22.27
C GLY A 470 28.33 18.26 -22.17
N ILE A 471 29.48 18.93 -22.21
CA ILE A 471 30.79 18.27 -22.05
C ILE A 471 30.92 17.63 -20.67
N LEU A 472 30.55 18.36 -19.62
CA LEU A 472 30.64 17.85 -18.24
C LEU A 472 29.71 16.64 -18.05
N ASN A 473 28.48 16.70 -18.56
CA ASN A 473 27.53 15.59 -18.53
C ASN A 473 28.09 14.35 -19.22
N PHE A 474 28.66 14.51 -20.43
CA PHE A 474 29.30 13.41 -21.15
C PHE A 474 30.46 12.79 -20.35
N VAL A 475 31.34 13.62 -19.77
CA VAL A 475 32.48 13.15 -18.96
C VAL A 475 32.01 12.39 -17.71
N PHE A 476 30.99 12.89 -17.01
CA PHE A 476 30.42 12.19 -15.86
C PHE A 476 29.79 10.86 -16.26
N ILE A 477 28.99 10.81 -17.33
CA ILE A 477 28.35 9.58 -17.82
C ILE A 477 29.40 8.54 -18.25
N LEU A 478 30.47 8.98 -18.91
CA LEU A 478 31.59 8.12 -19.26
C LEU A 478 32.28 7.54 -18.02
N TYR A 479 32.55 8.38 -17.00
CA TYR A 479 33.08 7.91 -15.73
C TYR A 479 32.18 6.85 -15.09
N TYR A 480 30.87 7.06 -15.10
CA TYR A 480 29.90 6.13 -14.55
C TYR A 480 29.81 4.81 -15.30
N LEU A 481 29.93 4.84 -16.64
CA LEU A 481 30.02 3.64 -17.46
C LEU A 481 31.28 2.85 -17.11
N LEU A 482 32.42 3.53 -16.99
CA LEU A 482 33.66 2.90 -16.57
C LEU A 482 33.52 2.30 -15.16
N GLU A 483 32.95 3.03 -14.21
CA GLU A 483 32.72 2.53 -12.85
C GLU A 483 31.88 1.24 -12.85
N LEU A 484 30.80 1.21 -13.64
CA LEU A 484 29.93 0.05 -13.81
C LEU A 484 30.71 -1.15 -14.38
N LEU A 485 31.42 -0.95 -15.49
CA LEU A 485 32.20 -2.01 -16.14
C LEU A 485 33.27 -2.57 -15.20
N LEU A 486 34.01 -1.70 -14.50
CA LEU A 486 35.05 -2.09 -13.57
C LEU A 486 34.48 -2.86 -12.37
N LYS A 487 33.32 -2.46 -11.83
CA LYS A 487 32.63 -3.20 -10.74
C LYS A 487 32.11 -4.56 -11.20
N VAL A 488 31.56 -4.66 -12.41
CA VAL A 488 31.10 -5.93 -12.97
C VAL A 488 32.28 -6.88 -13.21
N LEU A 489 33.43 -6.36 -13.64
CA LEU A 489 34.67 -7.14 -13.75
C LEU A 489 35.21 -7.56 -12.38
N ALA A 490 35.17 -6.72 -11.35
CA ALA A 490 35.71 -7.06 -10.03
C ALA A 490 34.85 -8.08 -9.26
N LEU A 491 33.52 -7.92 -9.31
CA LEU A 491 32.55 -8.71 -8.52
C LEU A 491 31.89 -9.85 -9.32
N GLY A 492 31.98 -9.81 -10.65
CA GLY A 492 31.19 -10.64 -11.55
C GLY A 492 29.73 -10.18 -11.64
N LEU A 493 29.03 -10.58 -12.70
CA LEU A 493 27.64 -10.17 -12.94
C LEU A 493 26.70 -10.56 -11.78
N ARG A 494 26.86 -11.77 -11.24
CA ARG A 494 26.05 -12.26 -10.11
C ARG A 494 26.36 -11.52 -8.81
N GLY A 495 27.62 -11.19 -8.54
CA GLY A 495 28.02 -10.40 -7.36
C GLY A 495 27.55 -8.95 -7.43
N TYR A 496 27.55 -8.37 -8.63
CA TYR A 496 27.02 -7.02 -8.86
C TYR A 496 25.50 -6.96 -8.60
N LEU A 497 24.74 -7.89 -9.19
CA LEU A 497 23.28 -7.94 -9.06
C LEU A 497 22.79 -8.30 -7.63
N ALA A 498 23.63 -8.93 -6.81
CA ALA A 498 23.30 -9.24 -5.43
C ALA A 498 23.18 -8.00 -4.53
N HIS A 499 23.85 -6.90 -4.89
CA HIS A 499 23.86 -5.67 -4.09
C HIS A 499 22.82 -4.66 -4.64
N PRO A 500 21.76 -4.30 -3.88
CA PRO A 500 20.68 -3.46 -4.39
C PRO A 500 21.12 -2.03 -4.74
N SER A 501 22.11 -1.48 -4.03
CA SER A 501 22.69 -0.16 -4.36
C SER A 501 23.35 -0.17 -5.74
N ASN A 502 24.09 -1.24 -6.05
CA ASN A 502 24.74 -1.38 -7.35
C ASN A 502 23.69 -1.57 -8.46
N VAL A 503 22.62 -2.33 -8.22
CA VAL A 503 21.52 -2.48 -9.21
C VAL A 503 20.87 -1.12 -9.53
N PHE A 504 20.61 -0.29 -8.51
CA PHE A 504 20.08 1.06 -8.71
C PHE A 504 21.04 1.94 -9.52
N ASP A 505 22.32 1.99 -9.14
CA ASP A 505 23.34 2.79 -9.82
C ASP A 505 23.57 2.33 -11.27
N GLY A 506 23.56 1.02 -11.50
CA GLY A 506 23.70 0.41 -12.82
C GLY A 506 22.51 0.74 -13.72
N LEU A 507 21.28 0.61 -13.21
CA LEU A 507 20.07 0.98 -13.96
C LEU A 507 20.08 2.46 -14.33
N LEU A 508 20.38 3.34 -13.38
CA LEU A 508 20.47 4.78 -13.63
C LEU A 508 21.54 5.11 -14.68
N THR A 509 22.70 4.46 -14.60
CA THR A 509 23.80 4.63 -15.59
C THR A 509 23.38 4.18 -16.98
N VAL A 510 22.66 3.06 -17.10
CA VAL A 510 22.15 2.57 -18.39
C VAL A 510 21.12 3.54 -18.98
N VAL A 511 20.18 4.04 -18.16
CA VAL A 511 19.18 5.03 -18.63
C VAL A 511 19.87 6.34 -19.07
N LEU A 512 20.82 6.85 -18.28
CA LEU A 512 21.59 8.05 -18.62
C LEU A 512 22.40 7.86 -19.90
N LEU A 513 23.02 6.69 -20.09
CA LEU A 513 23.77 6.38 -21.30
C LEU A 513 22.87 6.33 -22.54
N VAL A 514 21.67 5.72 -22.44
CA VAL A 514 20.72 5.68 -23.55
C VAL A 514 20.26 7.09 -23.93
N LEU A 515 19.99 7.93 -22.94
CA LEU A 515 19.62 9.33 -23.17
C LEU A 515 20.76 10.11 -23.82
N GLU A 516 21.99 9.97 -23.32
CA GLU A 516 23.16 10.66 -23.87
C GLU A 516 23.51 10.19 -25.29
N ILE A 517 23.40 8.89 -25.59
CA ILE A 517 23.59 8.41 -26.95
C ILE A 517 22.48 8.94 -27.86
N SER A 518 21.23 9.03 -27.37
CA SER A 518 20.12 9.58 -28.15
C SER A 518 20.31 11.08 -28.46
N THR A 519 20.82 11.87 -27.50
CA THR A 519 21.14 13.29 -27.73
C THR A 519 22.30 13.42 -28.72
N LEU A 520 23.37 12.63 -28.57
CA LEU A 520 24.50 12.62 -29.49
C LEU A 520 24.12 12.21 -30.92
N ALA A 521 23.26 11.20 -31.06
CA ALA A 521 22.85 10.66 -32.36
C ALA A 521 22.00 11.64 -33.15
N VAL A 522 21.10 12.38 -32.48
CA VAL A 522 20.23 13.36 -33.14
C VAL A 522 20.99 14.65 -33.46
N TYR A 523 21.96 15.05 -32.63
CA TYR A 523 22.55 16.40 -32.72
C TYR A 523 24.04 16.49 -33.08
N ARG A 524 24.77 15.36 -33.21
CA ARG A 524 26.20 15.27 -33.61
C ARG A 524 27.16 16.24 -32.90
N PHE A 525 28.02 15.69 -32.05
CA PHE A 525 29.19 16.39 -31.46
C PHE A 525 30.23 16.77 -32.56
N PRO A 526 30.88 17.95 -32.60
CA PRO A 526 30.71 19.24 -31.90
C PRO A 526 30.17 20.37 -32.81
N HIS A 527 29.27 21.23 -32.34
CA HIS A 527 28.83 22.42 -33.11
C HIS A 527 28.85 23.71 -32.26
N PRO A 528 29.54 24.77 -32.73
CA PRO A 528 29.37 26.12 -32.24
C PRO A 528 28.11 26.75 -32.86
N GLY A 529 27.19 27.28 -32.04
CA GLY A 529 25.97 27.96 -32.50
C GLY A 529 24.66 27.19 -32.23
N TRP A 530 24.43 26.85 -30.96
CA TRP A 530 23.31 26.04 -30.47
C TRP A 530 21.98 26.83 -30.56
N LYS A 531 21.06 26.45 -31.45
CA LYS A 531 19.67 26.96 -31.47
C LYS A 531 18.70 25.79 -31.64
N PRO A 532 17.95 25.40 -30.60
CA PRO A 532 16.98 24.33 -30.71
C PRO A 532 15.72 24.84 -31.43
N GLU A 533 15.51 24.46 -32.69
CA GLU A 533 14.18 24.57 -33.28
C GLU A 533 13.22 23.63 -32.52
N MET A 534 12.20 24.22 -31.89
CA MET A 534 11.21 23.57 -31.03
C MET A 534 10.20 22.72 -31.80
N LEU A 535 10.62 21.82 -32.70
CA LEU A 535 9.69 20.96 -33.43
C LEU A 535 10.14 19.50 -33.45
N GLY A 536 9.76 18.77 -32.39
CA GLY A 536 9.90 17.31 -32.28
C GLY A 536 9.13 16.77 -31.07
N LEU A 537 8.71 15.50 -31.12
CA LEU A 537 7.97 14.81 -30.06
C LEU A 537 8.78 14.65 -28.75
N LEU A 538 10.09 14.90 -28.81
CA LEU A 538 11.04 14.98 -27.69
C LEU A 538 11.96 16.16 -27.98
N SER A 539 11.57 17.37 -27.55
CA SER A 539 12.42 18.56 -27.68
C SER A 539 13.77 18.30 -26.99
N LEU A 540 14.87 18.76 -27.59
CA LEU A 540 16.22 18.73 -27.02
C LEU A 540 16.27 19.16 -25.57
N TRP A 541 15.56 20.25 -25.30
CA TRP A 541 15.53 20.88 -24.00
C TRP A 541 14.81 20.02 -22.96
N ASP A 542 13.79 19.26 -23.40
CA ASP A 542 13.15 18.26 -22.55
C ASP A 542 14.11 17.08 -22.27
N MET A 543 14.97 16.71 -23.24
CA MET A 543 15.95 15.65 -23.09
C MET A 543 17.12 16.04 -22.17
N THR A 544 17.69 17.23 -22.32
CA THR A 544 18.77 17.73 -21.44
C THR A 544 18.24 17.96 -20.02
N ARG A 545 17.01 18.47 -19.87
CA ARG A 545 16.34 18.58 -18.57
C ARG A 545 16.10 17.22 -17.93
N LEU A 546 15.65 16.23 -18.70
CA LEU A 546 15.45 14.86 -18.20
C LEU A 546 16.77 14.24 -17.73
N VAL A 547 17.86 14.40 -18.50
CA VAL A 547 19.21 13.96 -18.11
C VAL A 547 19.63 14.64 -16.81
N ASN A 548 19.53 15.97 -16.72
CA ASN A 548 19.90 16.73 -15.51
C ASN A 548 19.06 16.28 -14.29
N MET A 549 17.76 16.04 -14.44
CA MET A 549 16.90 15.50 -13.37
C MET A 549 17.35 14.09 -12.92
N LEU A 550 17.69 13.22 -13.86
CA LEU A 550 18.17 11.87 -13.55
C LEU A 550 19.57 11.88 -12.91
N LEU A 551 20.44 12.81 -13.30
CA LEU A 551 21.73 13.01 -12.67
C LEU A 551 21.58 13.47 -11.21
N VAL A 552 20.59 14.30 -10.89
CA VAL A 552 20.27 14.68 -9.49
C VAL A 552 19.86 13.45 -8.67
N PHE A 553 19.10 12.50 -9.21
CA PHE A 553 18.77 11.25 -8.49
C PHE A 553 20.00 10.43 -8.10
N ARG A 554 21.14 10.64 -8.74
CA ARG A 554 22.39 9.95 -8.40
C ARG A 554 22.90 10.29 -7.00
N PHE A 555 22.53 11.46 -6.47
CA PHE A 555 22.79 11.82 -5.07
C PHE A 555 22.21 10.77 -4.08
N LEU A 556 21.15 10.05 -4.46
CA LEU A 556 20.55 9.01 -3.62
C LEU A 556 21.54 7.88 -3.28
N ARG A 557 22.58 7.65 -4.10
CA ARG A 557 23.67 6.72 -3.80
C ARG A 557 24.44 7.06 -2.52
N ILE A 558 24.50 8.34 -2.16
CA ILE A 558 25.20 8.80 -0.95
C ILE A 558 24.42 8.38 0.31
N ILE A 559 23.09 8.26 0.23
CA ILE A 559 22.21 8.00 1.38
C ILE A 559 22.57 6.67 2.09
N PRO A 560 22.69 5.50 1.40
CA PRO A 560 23.11 4.26 2.06
C PRO A 560 24.53 4.27 2.63
N SER A 561 25.41 5.18 2.15
CA SER A 561 26.81 5.22 2.60
C SER A 561 26.98 5.81 4.00
N MET A 562 26.05 6.68 4.42
CA MET A 562 26.02 7.29 5.75
C MET A 562 25.14 6.47 6.70
N LYS A 563 25.71 5.99 7.82
CA LYS A 563 24.99 5.12 8.78
C LYS A 563 23.64 5.70 9.23
N LEU A 564 23.59 6.99 9.56
CA LEU A 564 22.36 7.66 10.00
C LEU A 564 21.29 7.63 8.89
N MET A 565 21.65 8.04 7.68
CA MET A 565 20.74 8.12 6.54
C MET A 565 20.29 6.74 6.04
N ALA A 566 21.16 5.72 6.14
CA ALA A 566 20.80 4.34 5.85
C ALA A 566 19.74 3.77 6.81
N VAL A 567 19.80 4.13 8.10
CA VAL A 567 18.76 3.77 9.08
C VAL A 567 17.44 4.46 8.73
N VAL A 568 17.47 5.74 8.36
CA VAL A 568 16.27 6.47 7.92
C VAL A 568 15.68 5.86 6.64
N ALA A 569 16.49 5.58 5.64
CA ALA A 569 16.04 5.00 4.37
C ALA A 569 15.47 3.58 4.56
N SER A 570 16.12 2.73 5.37
CA SER A 570 15.62 1.37 5.63
C SER A 570 14.31 1.40 6.42
N THR A 571 14.18 2.28 7.42
CA THR A 571 12.92 2.44 8.18
C THR A 571 11.78 2.97 7.31
N ILE A 572 12.02 3.90 6.38
CA ILE A 572 11.00 4.37 5.42
C ILE A 572 10.57 3.22 4.49
N MET A 573 11.51 2.45 3.96
CA MET A 573 11.19 1.31 3.09
C MET A 573 10.39 0.22 3.81
N ASP A 574 10.72 -0.05 5.07
CA ASP A 574 9.96 -0.98 5.91
C ASP A 574 8.59 -0.41 6.26
N LEU A 575 8.47 0.91 6.48
CA LEU A 575 7.19 1.58 6.69
C LEU A 575 6.27 1.42 5.47
N ILE A 576 6.76 1.61 4.24
CA ILE A 576 5.97 1.43 3.01
C ILE A 576 5.41 0.01 2.92
N LYS A 577 6.21 -1.02 3.24
CA LYS A 577 5.74 -2.42 3.26
C LYS A 577 4.63 -2.63 4.29
N ASN A 578 4.77 -2.01 5.46
CA ASN A 578 3.83 -2.13 6.59
C ASN A 578 2.56 -1.29 6.42
N MET A 579 2.63 -0.18 5.66
CA MET A 579 1.52 0.75 5.44
C MET A 579 0.60 0.37 4.27
N ARG A 580 0.80 -0.77 3.61
CA ARG A 580 -0.07 -1.23 2.51
C ARG A 580 -1.56 -1.24 2.88
N ALA A 581 -1.89 -1.65 4.11
CA ALA A 581 -3.28 -1.66 4.59
C ALA A 581 -3.84 -0.25 4.80
N PHE A 582 -3.01 0.70 5.25
CA PHE A 582 -3.39 2.09 5.42
C PHE A 582 -3.58 2.78 4.07
N GLY A 583 -2.64 2.59 3.14
CA GLY A 583 -2.75 3.06 1.75
C GLY A 583 -4.00 2.50 1.06
N GLY A 584 -4.33 1.23 1.29
CA GLY A 584 -5.57 0.63 0.79
C GLY A 584 -6.83 1.31 1.32
N ILE A 585 -6.88 1.68 2.60
CA ILE A 585 -8.02 2.45 3.16
C ILE A 585 -8.09 3.85 2.53
N LEU A 586 -6.95 4.52 2.35
CA LEU A 586 -6.90 5.83 1.71
C LEU A 586 -7.46 5.78 0.29
N VAL A 587 -7.10 4.77 -0.51
CA VAL A 587 -7.65 4.54 -1.84
C VAL A 587 -9.17 4.34 -1.80
N VAL A 588 -9.68 3.56 -0.85
CA VAL A 588 -11.13 3.36 -0.67
C VAL A 588 -11.84 4.69 -0.39
N VAL A 589 -11.30 5.50 0.52
CA VAL A 589 -11.88 6.80 0.87
C VAL A 589 -11.89 7.73 -0.34
N TYR A 590 -10.76 7.90 -1.03
CA TYR A 590 -10.68 8.74 -2.23
C TYR A 590 -11.61 8.27 -3.33
N TYR A 591 -11.70 6.98 -3.58
CA TYR A 591 -12.56 6.45 -4.62
C TYR A 591 -14.04 6.77 -4.35
N VAL A 592 -14.53 6.50 -3.13
CA VAL A 592 -15.94 6.78 -2.78
C VAL A 592 -16.25 8.27 -2.88
N PHE A 593 -15.41 9.13 -2.29
CA PHE A 593 -15.62 10.58 -2.33
C PHE A 593 -15.49 11.17 -3.74
N ALA A 594 -14.61 10.65 -4.59
CA ALA A 594 -14.48 11.08 -5.97
C ALA A 594 -15.74 10.76 -6.79
N ILE A 595 -16.29 9.54 -6.67
CA ILE A 595 -17.51 9.14 -7.40
C ILE A 595 -18.73 9.93 -6.92
N VAL A 596 -18.86 10.13 -5.60
CA VAL A 596 -19.92 10.98 -5.05
C VAL A 596 -19.75 12.42 -5.53
N GLY A 597 -18.53 12.96 -5.53
CA GLY A 597 -18.22 14.30 -6.01
C GLY A 597 -18.53 14.50 -7.49
N ILE A 598 -18.23 13.52 -8.35
CA ILE A 598 -18.60 13.55 -9.77
C ILE A 598 -20.13 13.58 -9.91
N SER A 599 -20.86 12.82 -9.11
CA SER A 599 -22.33 12.76 -9.19
C SER A 599 -23.00 14.06 -8.73
N LEU A 600 -22.41 14.76 -7.75
CA LEU A 600 -22.97 15.99 -7.18
C LEU A 600 -22.52 17.27 -7.89
N PHE A 601 -21.27 17.34 -8.35
CA PHE A 601 -20.64 18.59 -8.80
C PHE A 601 -20.26 18.62 -10.29
N ARG A 602 -20.64 17.61 -11.08
CA ARG A 602 -20.37 17.59 -12.52
C ARG A 602 -21.07 18.76 -13.22
N GLY A 603 -20.29 19.58 -13.91
CA GLY A 603 -20.80 20.72 -14.70
C GLY A 603 -21.20 21.95 -13.88
N VAL A 604 -20.95 21.96 -12.57
CA VAL A 604 -21.26 23.13 -11.70
C VAL A 604 -20.27 24.27 -11.96
N VAL A 605 -18.99 23.96 -12.20
CA VAL A 605 -17.96 24.95 -12.55
C VAL A 605 -17.89 25.05 -14.07
N VAL A 606 -18.27 26.20 -14.61
CA VAL A 606 -18.21 26.52 -16.04
C VAL A 606 -17.09 27.52 -16.32
N ALA A 607 -16.47 27.41 -17.49
CA ALA A 607 -15.52 28.43 -17.93
C ALA A 607 -16.25 29.79 -18.01
N PRO A 608 -15.64 30.89 -17.53
CA PRO A 608 -16.17 32.22 -17.78
C PRO A 608 -16.21 32.41 -19.30
N GLY A 609 -17.41 32.35 -19.88
CA GLY A 609 -17.57 32.36 -21.32
C GLY A 609 -17.03 33.66 -21.93
N ASN A 610 -16.37 33.54 -23.09
CA ASN A 610 -16.37 34.62 -24.08
C ASN A 610 -17.84 34.99 -24.31
N SER A 611 -18.26 36.04 -23.62
CA SER A 611 -19.63 36.49 -23.60
C SER A 611 -19.94 36.94 -25.02
N ARG A 612 -20.96 36.34 -25.65
CA ARG A 612 -21.72 37.05 -26.68
C ARG A 612 -22.05 38.45 -26.11
N PRO A 613 -21.84 39.54 -26.86
CA PRO A 613 -22.00 40.88 -26.32
C PRO A 613 -23.47 41.11 -25.99
N GLY A 614 -23.83 41.04 -24.71
CA GLY A 614 -25.23 41.22 -24.30
C GLY A 614 -25.63 40.85 -22.86
N CYS A 615 -24.71 40.53 -21.94
CA CYS A 615 -25.09 40.22 -20.55
C CYS A 615 -24.36 41.12 -19.53
N PRO A 616 -25.04 41.86 -18.63
CA PRO A 616 -24.46 42.98 -17.87
C PRO A 616 -23.61 42.60 -16.64
N LEU A 617 -23.30 41.32 -16.40
CA LEU A 617 -22.65 40.88 -15.16
C LEU A 617 -21.10 40.93 -15.16
N ALA A 618 -20.47 41.33 -16.28
CA ALA A 618 -19.02 41.31 -16.43
C ALA A 618 -18.32 42.69 -16.27
N ARG A 619 -18.90 43.65 -15.54
CA ARG A 619 -18.26 44.96 -15.27
C ARG A 619 -17.67 45.14 -13.86
N GLY A 620 -17.75 44.14 -12.99
CA GLY A 620 -17.39 44.31 -11.57
C GLY A 620 -15.93 44.07 -11.17
N VAL A 621 -15.11 43.37 -11.95
CA VAL A 621 -13.86 42.77 -11.41
C VAL A 621 -12.57 43.36 -12.01
N GLN A 622 -12.64 44.35 -12.89
CA GLN A 622 -11.46 44.89 -13.58
C GLN A 622 -11.02 46.29 -13.14
N ARG A 623 -11.40 46.72 -11.93
CA ARG A 623 -10.85 47.92 -11.28
C ARG A 623 -10.49 47.63 -9.84
N GLN A 624 -9.35 46.97 -9.63
CA GLN A 624 -8.45 47.13 -8.48
C GLN A 624 -7.29 46.15 -8.65
N ALA A 625 -6.30 46.58 -9.42
CA ALA A 625 -4.90 46.19 -9.30
C ALA A 625 -4.09 47.47 -9.40
#